data_AF-A0AA38PND9-F1
#
_entry.id   AF-A0AA38PND9-F1
#
_cell.length_a   1.000
_cell.length_b   1.000
_cell.length_c   1.000
_cell.angle_alpha   90.00
_cell.angle_beta   90.00
_cell.angle_gamma   90.00
#
_symmetry.space_group_name_H-M   'P 1'
#
loop_
_entity.id
_entity.type
_entity.pdbx_description
1 polymer ?
#
loop_
_entity_poly.entity_id
_entity_poly.type
_entity_poly.pdbx_seq_one_letter_code
_entity_poly.pdbx_strand_id
1 'polypeptide(L)'
;MSSNDSRSNTPSDEEEKAELLLIQKQKEERARLEAERKAEEEAAEARLAEIHRKKEEKKREAEEKRKKEELERRRVEEEVRAAEAAKKAAEEAKKKEEKRKAEEQSRAAEAAKRAAEKNREQVEMDRRMETAALVRAQIERKEKEKLVHSPVSEASTVVVGKKRKRTVMVAMPSGDPEGDDLNPGDDGDYNDSDNEDDDPHSPSPKQLRCSRCILKALKCKMVGAGSASCKGCRKAKVRCSLVPDNYPRRSKRTKVESPVASTSSQTIDDLRTNVRDLNTRIALQEEMLRYLILRVRKLEGEQEDEEEEESEEDRVKRTGDRKGKGRKE
;
A
#
# COMPACT_ATOMS: atom_id res chain seq x y z
N MET A 1 76.60 93.50 24.81
CA MET A 1 77.44 92.29 24.72
C MET A 1 76.96 91.34 25.80
N SER A 2 76.09 90.40 25.45
CA SER A 2 75.61 89.36 26.37
C SER A 2 76.32 88.07 26.00
N SER A 3 77.23 87.64 26.86
CA SER A 3 77.92 86.35 26.74
C SER A 3 76.94 85.26 27.13
N ASN A 4 76.53 84.46 26.15
CA ASN A 4 75.77 83.24 26.36
C ASN A 4 76.71 82.16 26.94
N ASP A 5 76.56 81.86 28.23
CA ASP A 5 77.16 80.68 28.85
C ASP A 5 76.40 79.43 28.38
N SER A 6 76.88 78.83 27.30
CA SER A 6 76.46 77.50 26.85
C SER A 6 77.06 76.43 27.77
N ARG A 7 76.39 76.17 28.91
CA ARG A 7 76.64 74.95 29.70
C ARG A 7 76.17 73.74 28.90
N SER A 8 77.10 73.05 28.23
CA SER A 8 76.86 71.74 27.64
C SER A 8 76.62 70.72 28.75
N ASN A 9 75.36 70.43 29.02
CA ASN A 9 74.93 69.39 29.94
C ASN A 9 75.10 68.04 29.24
N THR A 10 76.31 67.48 29.29
CA THR A 10 76.57 66.11 28.81
C THR A 10 75.96 65.14 29.81
N PRO A 11 75.04 64.25 29.40
CA PRO A 11 74.52 63.22 30.30
C PRO A 11 75.69 62.41 30.87
N SER A 12 75.59 62.06 32.14
CA SER A 12 76.62 61.25 32.79
C SER A 12 76.58 59.83 32.21
N ASP A 13 77.72 59.16 32.06
CA ASP A 13 77.81 57.78 31.55
C ASP A 13 76.87 56.78 32.28
N GLU A 14 76.46 57.11 33.51
CA GLU A 14 75.49 56.34 34.28
C GLU A 14 74.03 56.47 33.78
N GLU A 15 73.65 57.65 33.26
CA GLU A 15 72.31 57.90 32.72
C GLU A 15 72.11 57.17 31.38
N GLU A 16 73.12 57.18 30.50
CA GLU A 16 73.09 56.43 29.24
C GLU A 16 73.00 54.91 29.50
N LYS A 17 73.70 54.41 30.51
CA LYS A 17 73.64 53.01 30.92
C LYS A 17 72.26 52.64 31.47
N ALA A 18 71.62 53.52 32.24
CA ALA A 18 70.28 53.32 32.76
C ALA A 18 69.22 53.31 31.63
N GLU A 19 69.36 54.19 30.64
CA GLU A 19 68.48 54.22 29.47
C GLU A 19 68.59 52.95 28.62
N LEU A 20 69.81 52.46 28.38
CA LEU A 20 70.03 51.20 27.66
C LEU A 20 69.39 49.99 28.37
N LEU A 21 69.47 49.93 29.70
CA LEU A 21 68.82 48.87 30.49
C LEU A 21 67.29 48.95 30.42
N LEU A 22 66.72 50.16 30.39
CA LEU A 22 65.27 50.34 30.22
C LEU A 22 64.81 49.87 28.84
N ILE A 23 65.55 50.23 27.78
CA ILE A 23 65.28 49.79 26.41
C ILE A 23 65.38 48.26 26.29
N GLN A 24 66.37 47.65 26.95
CA GLN A 24 66.51 46.19 26.96
C GLN A 24 65.31 45.52 27.65
N LYS A 25 64.89 46.01 28.82
CA LYS A 25 63.69 45.51 29.52
C LYS A 25 62.43 45.64 28.68
N GLN A 26 62.24 46.77 27.99
CA GLN A 26 61.09 46.97 27.09
C GLN A 26 61.11 46.00 25.90
N LYS A 27 62.28 45.67 25.35
CA LYS A 27 62.42 44.67 24.27
C LYS A 27 62.08 43.27 24.76
N GLU A 28 62.54 42.89 25.95
CA GLU A 28 62.24 41.59 26.57
C GLU A 28 60.75 41.47 26.91
N GLU A 29 60.14 42.51 27.48
CA GLU A 29 58.70 42.55 27.77
C GLU A 29 57.86 42.45 26.49
N ARG A 30 58.24 43.18 25.43
CA ARG A 30 57.56 43.10 24.14
C ARG A 30 57.69 41.71 23.50
N ALA A 31 58.85 41.08 23.59
CA ALA A 31 59.06 39.72 23.10
C ALA A 31 58.21 38.71 23.88
N ARG A 32 58.07 38.89 25.20
CA ARG A 32 57.22 38.05 26.04
C ARG A 32 55.73 38.17 25.68
N LEU A 33 55.24 39.40 25.50
CA LEU A 33 53.85 39.64 25.10
C LEU A 33 53.54 39.10 23.69
N GLU A 34 54.50 39.17 22.76
CA GLU A 34 54.32 38.58 21.43
C GLU A 34 54.29 37.04 21.48
N ALA A 35 55.13 36.43 22.32
CA ALA A 35 55.12 34.98 22.53
C ALA A 35 53.81 34.50 23.18
N GLU A 36 53.31 35.24 24.17
CA GLU A 36 52.02 34.95 24.80
C GLU A 36 50.86 35.05 23.81
N ARG A 37 50.83 36.11 22.99
CA ARG A 37 49.79 36.26 21.94
C ARG A 37 49.82 35.13 20.92
N LYS A 38 51.01 34.69 20.49
CA LYS A 38 51.15 33.56 19.56
C LYS A 38 50.67 32.24 20.19
N ALA A 39 50.98 32.01 21.46
CA ALA A 39 50.52 30.84 22.18
C ALA A 39 48.98 30.84 22.36
N GLU A 40 48.38 32.01 22.63
CA GLU A 40 46.92 32.15 22.72
C GLU A 40 46.24 31.91 21.36
N GLU A 41 46.81 32.45 20.27
CA GLU A 41 46.31 32.24 18.91
C GLU A 41 46.35 30.76 18.50
N GLU A 42 47.46 30.06 18.78
CA GLU A 42 47.60 28.62 18.53
C GLU A 42 46.60 27.80 19.37
N ALA A 43 46.41 28.16 20.64
CA ALA A 43 45.42 27.52 21.51
C ALA A 43 43.98 27.75 21.02
N ALA A 44 43.67 28.94 20.48
CA ALA A 44 42.38 29.25 19.90
C ALA A 44 42.13 28.44 18.61
N GLU A 45 43.15 28.32 17.74
CA GLU A 45 43.07 27.50 16.53
C GLU A 45 42.85 26.02 16.86
N ALA A 46 43.57 25.47 17.85
CA ALA A 46 43.40 24.10 18.31
C ALA A 46 41.96 23.83 18.82
N ARG A 47 41.38 24.77 19.59
CA ARG A 47 39.99 24.67 20.05
C ARG A 47 38.99 24.69 18.90
N LEU A 48 39.20 25.54 17.90
CA LEU A 48 38.34 25.58 16.71
C LEU A 48 38.41 24.30 15.89
N ALA A 49 39.61 23.72 15.72
CA ALA A 49 39.81 22.44 15.05
C ALA A 49 39.09 21.29 15.79
N GLU A 50 39.14 21.27 17.12
CA GLU A 50 38.43 20.29 17.94
C GLU A 50 36.90 20.42 17.80
N ILE A 51 36.37 21.65 17.85
CA ILE A 51 34.94 21.92 17.64
C ILE A 51 34.51 21.43 16.24
N HIS A 52 35.33 21.66 15.22
CA HIS A 52 35.03 21.20 13.86
C HIS A 52 35.00 19.66 13.78
N ARG A 53 35.97 18.97 14.39
CA ARG A 53 35.99 17.50 14.46
C ARG A 53 34.74 16.96 15.15
N LYS A 54 34.36 17.51 16.31
CA LYS A 54 33.14 17.12 17.04
C LYS A 54 31.86 17.37 16.23
N LYS A 55 31.79 18.43 15.43
CA LYS A 55 30.65 18.69 14.54
C LYS A 55 30.56 17.66 13.41
N GLU A 56 31.68 17.31 12.78
CA GLU A 56 31.73 16.30 11.73
C GLU A 56 31.38 14.90 12.26
N GLU A 57 31.84 14.55 13.46
CA GLU A 57 31.48 13.31 14.13
C GLU A 57 29.97 13.21 14.39
N LYS A 58 29.36 14.26 14.95
CA LYS A 58 27.89 14.32 15.15
C LYS A 58 27.10 14.22 13.84
N LYS A 59 27.62 14.78 12.73
CA LYS A 59 26.99 14.62 11.42
C LYS A 59 27.04 13.17 10.94
N ARG A 60 28.18 12.50 11.10
CA ARG A 60 28.33 11.08 10.73
C ARG A 60 27.41 10.19 11.56
N GLU A 61 27.33 10.41 12.86
CA GLU A 61 26.43 9.65 13.75
C GLU A 61 24.96 9.84 13.34
N ALA A 62 24.54 11.08 13.02
CA ALA A 62 23.20 11.36 12.55
C ALA A 62 22.90 10.70 11.18
N GLU A 63 23.87 10.67 10.27
CA GLU A 63 23.73 9.99 8.98
C GLU A 63 23.64 8.47 9.15
N GLU A 64 24.42 7.88 10.05
CA GLU A 64 24.37 6.45 10.35
C GLU A 64 23.01 6.06 10.96
N LYS A 65 22.49 6.86 11.91
CA LYS A 65 21.15 6.66 12.47
C LYS A 65 20.07 6.68 11.39
N ARG A 66 20.13 7.64 10.45
CA ARG A 66 19.20 7.70 9.31
C ARG A 66 19.30 6.48 8.41
N LYS A 67 20.52 5.99 8.13
CA LYS A 67 20.71 4.78 7.33
C LYS A 67 20.13 3.54 8.00
N LYS A 68 20.29 3.41 9.33
CA LYS A 68 19.68 2.32 10.12
C LYS A 68 18.15 2.40 10.08
N GLU A 69 17.57 3.57 10.30
CA GLU A 69 16.13 3.80 10.24
C GLU A 69 15.55 3.52 8.84
N GLU A 70 16.23 3.96 7.77
CA GLU A 70 15.81 3.67 6.40
C GLU A 70 15.82 2.16 6.11
N LEU A 71 16.86 1.46 6.57
CA LEU A 71 16.98 0.02 6.37
C LEU A 71 15.91 -0.77 7.14
N GLU A 72 15.59 -0.35 8.37
CA GLU A 72 14.49 -0.92 9.15
C GLU A 72 13.14 -0.68 8.47
N ARG A 73 12.89 0.55 8.02
CA ARG A 73 11.66 0.90 7.29
C ARG A 73 11.48 0.06 6.03
N ARG A 74 12.55 -0.19 5.27
CA ARG A 74 12.52 -1.06 4.07
C ARG A 74 12.16 -2.50 4.42
N ARG A 75 12.70 -3.05 5.51
CA ARG A 75 12.37 -4.41 5.99
C ARG A 75 10.90 -4.54 6.35
N VAL A 76 10.35 -3.57 7.09
CA VAL A 76 8.93 -3.55 7.45
C VAL A 76 8.05 -3.46 6.19
N GLU A 77 8.41 -2.61 5.23
CA GLU A 77 7.65 -2.48 3.97
C GLU A 77 7.69 -3.77 3.11
N GLU A 78 8.79 -4.51 3.15
CA GLU A 78 8.91 -5.82 2.50
C GLU A 78 8.06 -6.87 3.21
N GLU A 79 8.09 -6.92 4.54
CA GLU A 79 7.28 -7.84 5.34
C GLU A 79 5.78 -7.61 5.16
N VAL A 80 5.34 -6.34 5.13
CA VAL A 80 3.94 -5.98 4.85
C VAL A 80 3.53 -6.46 3.45
N ARG A 81 4.38 -6.26 2.43
CA ARG A 81 4.09 -6.75 1.06
C ARG A 81 4.03 -8.27 1.00
N ALA A 82 4.91 -8.97 1.71
CA ALA A 82 4.87 -10.43 1.79
C ALA A 82 3.59 -10.92 2.48
N ALA A 83 3.16 -10.27 3.57
CA ALA A 83 1.92 -10.61 4.28
C ALA A 83 0.67 -10.35 3.42
N GLU A 84 0.62 -9.24 2.68
CA GLU A 84 -0.47 -8.98 1.73
C GLU A 84 -0.51 -9.99 0.59
N ALA A 85 0.65 -10.36 0.04
CA ALA A 85 0.74 -11.39 -1.00
C ALA A 85 0.23 -12.75 -0.50
N ALA A 86 0.62 -13.15 0.71
CA ALA A 86 0.14 -14.39 1.34
C ALA A 86 -1.38 -14.37 1.58
N LYS A 87 -1.94 -13.24 2.02
CA LYS A 87 -3.40 -13.08 2.18
C LYS A 87 -4.14 -13.23 0.85
N LYS A 88 -3.66 -12.59 -0.21
CA LYS A 88 -4.27 -12.72 -1.56
C LYS A 88 -4.20 -14.16 -2.07
N ALA A 89 -3.08 -14.84 -1.88
CA ALA A 89 -2.94 -16.25 -2.26
C ALA A 89 -3.92 -17.16 -1.49
N ALA A 90 -4.10 -16.93 -0.18
CA ALA A 90 -5.06 -17.68 0.62
C ALA A 90 -6.51 -17.42 0.20
N GLU A 91 -6.85 -16.17 -0.13
CA GLU A 91 -8.18 -15.80 -0.63
C GLU A 91 -8.47 -16.44 -2.00
N GLU A 92 -7.49 -16.42 -2.92
CA GLU A 92 -7.63 -17.06 -4.22
C GLU A 92 -7.80 -18.58 -4.10
N ALA A 93 -7.06 -19.22 -3.19
CA ALA A 93 -7.21 -20.64 -2.90
C ALA A 93 -8.62 -20.99 -2.39
N LYS A 94 -9.16 -20.20 -1.44
CA LYS A 94 -10.54 -20.37 -0.96
C LYS A 94 -11.56 -20.22 -2.08
N LYS A 95 -11.39 -19.20 -2.93
CA LYS A 95 -12.29 -18.97 -4.07
C LYS A 95 -12.27 -20.12 -5.08
N LYS A 96 -11.10 -20.72 -5.33
CA LYS A 96 -10.98 -21.93 -6.16
C LYS A 96 -11.68 -23.13 -5.52
N GLU A 97 -11.52 -23.32 -4.21
CA GLU A 97 -12.19 -24.40 -3.48
C GLU A 97 -13.72 -24.23 -3.49
N GLU A 98 -14.23 -23.02 -3.23
CA GLU A 98 -15.66 -22.73 -3.29
C GLU A 98 -16.24 -22.97 -4.68
N LYS A 99 -15.53 -22.55 -5.73
CA LYS A 99 -15.97 -22.80 -7.12
C LYS A 99 -16.04 -24.29 -7.42
N ARG A 100 -15.06 -25.08 -6.96
CA ARG A 100 -15.05 -26.55 -7.13
C ARG A 100 -16.23 -27.20 -6.38
N LYS A 101 -16.50 -26.79 -5.13
CA LYS A 101 -17.65 -27.29 -4.37
C LYS A 101 -18.98 -26.94 -5.03
N ALA A 102 -19.12 -25.73 -5.56
CA ALA A 102 -20.32 -25.32 -6.28
C ALA A 102 -20.53 -26.14 -7.56
N GLU A 103 -19.46 -26.42 -8.31
CA GLU A 103 -19.53 -27.26 -9.51
C GLU A 103 -19.90 -28.72 -9.17
N GLU A 104 -19.33 -29.26 -8.10
CA GLU A 104 -19.66 -30.60 -7.60
C GLU A 104 -21.12 -30.71 -7.16
N GLN A 105 -21.62 -29.72 -6.41
CA GLN A 105 -23.04 -29.65 -6.03
C GLN A 105 -23.96 -29.53 -7.25
N SER A 106 -23.58 -28.73 -8.25
CA SER A 106 -24.35 -28.59 -9.49
C SER A 106 -24.45 -29.92 -10.24
N ARG A 107 -23.34 -30.64 -10.39
CA ARG A 107 -23.32 -31.98 -11.01
C ARG A 107 -24.16 -32.99 -10.22
N ALA A 108 -24.09 -32.95 -8.89
CA ALA A 108 -24.92 -33.82 -8.04
C ALA A 108 -26.43 -33.52 -8.19
N ALA A 109 -26.81 -32.24 -8.26
CA ALA A 109 -28.19 -31.82 -8.48
C ALA A 109 -28.71 -32.23 -9.87
N GLU A 110 -27.88 -32.11 -10.91
CA GLU A 110 -28.23 -32.55 -12.26
C GLU A 110 -28.39 -34.08 -12.34
N ALA A 111 -27.49 -34.83 -11.71
CA ALA A 111 -27.58 -36.29 -11.62
C ALA A 111 -28.87 -36.73 -10.91
N ALA A 112 -29.24 -36.07 -9.81
CA ALA A 112 -30.49 -36.34 -9.09
C ALA A 112 -31.74 -36.05 -9.95
N LYS A 113 -31.74 -34.96 -10.74
CA LYS A 113 -32.82 -34.66 -11.69
C LYS A 113 -32.96 -35.74 -12.75
N ARG A 114 -31.86 -36.16 -13.39
CA ARG A 114 -31.87 -37.24 -14.39
C ARG A 114 -32.35 -38.57 -13.80
N ALA A 115 -31.98 -38.89 -12.56
CA ALA A 115 -32.45 -40.09 -11.88
C ALA A 115 -33.97 -40.04 -11.61
N ALA A 116 -34.49 -38.89 -11.17
CA ALA A 116 -35.92 -38.70 -10.96
C ALA A 116 -36.72 -38.76 -12.27
N GLU A 117 -36.18 -38.22 -13.36
CA GLU A 117 -36.79 -38.29 -14.69
C GLU A 117 -36.88 -39.72 -15.22
N LYS A 118 -35.78 -40.49 -15.16
CA LYS A 118 -35.79 -41.91 -15.52
C LYS A 118 -36.80 -42.72 -14.70
N ASN A 119 -36.93 -42.42 -13.41
CA ASN A 119 -37.92 -43.09 -12.57
C ASN A 119 -39.36 -42.77 -13.01
N ARG A 120 -39.65 -41.50 -13.35
CA ARG A 120 -40.96 -41.11 -13.90
C ARG A 120 -41.26 -41.80 -15.22
N GLU A 121 -40.30 -41.88 -16.13
CA GLU A 121 -40.46 -42.61 -17.40
C GLU A 121 -40.74 -44.10 -17.16
N GLN A 122 -40.04 -44.72 -16.21
CA GLN A 122 -40.26 -46.12 -15.82
C GLN A 122 -41.69 -46.32 -15.30
N VAL A 123 -42.15 -45.47 -14.36
CA VAL A 123 -43.51 -45.53 -13.81
C VAL A 123 -44.57 -45.30 -14.89
N GLU A 124 -44.32 -44.40 -15.83
CA GLU A 124 -45.24 -44.17 -16.95
C GLU A 124 -45.31 -45.39 -17.90
N MET A 125 -44.16 -46.03 -18.16
CA MET A 125 -44.08 -47.25 -18.97
C MET A 125 -44.85 -48.40 -18.30
N ASP A 126 -44.65 -48.60 -16.99
CA ASP A 126 -45.38 -49.62 -16.23
C ASP A 126 -46.89 -49.37 -16.27
N ARG A 127 -47.32 -48.10 -16.12
CA ARG A 127 -48.74 -47.72 -16.23
C ARG A 127 -49.31 -47.94 -17.64
N ARG A 128 -48.52 -47.69 -18.70
CA ARG A 128 -48.91 -48.00 -20.08
C ARG A 128 -49.05 -49.50 -20.31
N MET A 129 -48.18 -50.31 -19.70
CA MET A 129 -48.26 -51.78 -19.78
C MET A 129 -49.47 -52.32 -19.02
N GLU A 130 -49.75 -51.80 -17.83
CA GLU A 130 -50.93 -52.17 -17.04
C GLU A 130 -52.23 -51.82 -17.77
N THR A 131 -52.33 -50.59 -18.31
CA THR A 131 -53.50 -50.18 -19.10
C THR A 131 -53.66 -51.03 -20.36
N ALA A 132 -52.56 -51.36 -21.05
CA ALA A 132 -52.61 -52.28 -22.19
C ALA A 132 -53.06 -53.70 -21.79
N ALA A 133 -52.67 -54.20 -20.62
CA ALA A 133 -53.13 -55.49 -20.10
C ALA A 133 -54.63 -55.48 -19.79
N LEU A 134 -55.14 -54.41 -19.17
CA LEU A 134 -56.58 -54.24 -18.92
C LEU A 134 -57.39 -54.20 -20.23
N VAL A 135 -56.89 -53.50 -21.24
CA VAL A 135 -57.54 -53.46 -22.57
C VAL A 135 -57.58 -54.84 -23.22
N ARG A 136 -56.48 -55.60 -23.19
CA ARG A 136 -56.46 -56.98 -23.71
C ARG A 136 -57.46 -57.88 -22.98
N ALA A 137 -57.52 -57.80 -21.65
CA ALA A 137 -58.46 -58.57 -20.86
C ALA A 137 -59.94 -58.23 -21.19
N GLN A 138 -60.24 -56.95 -21.48
CA GLN A 138 -61.58 -56.56 -21.94
C GLN A 138 -61.89 -57.10 -23.35
N ILE A 139 -60.94 -57.10 -24.27
CA ILE A 139 -61.11 -57.65 -25.62
C ILE A 139 -61.41 -59.16 -25.51
N GLU A 140 -60.62 -59.91 -24.73
CA GLU A 140 -60.86 -61.35 -24.52
C GLU A 140 -62.23 -61.63 -23.90
N ARG A 141 -62.70 -60.81 -22.96
CA ARG A 141 -64.06 -60.94 -22.42
C ARG A 141 -65.12 -60.72 -23.50
N LYS A 142 -64.99 -59.66 -24.31
CA LYS A 142 -65.93 -59.37 -25.41
C LYS A 142 -65.91 -60.45 -26.49
N GLU A 143 -64.76 -61.07 -26.76
CA GLU A 143 -64.67 -62.20 -27.70
C GLU A 143 -65.34 -63.45 -27.15
N LYS A 144 -65.13 -63.78 -25.86
CA LYS A 144 -65.83 -64.89 -25.19
C LYS A 144 -67.34 -64.66 -25.17
N GLU A 145 -67.79 -63.43 -24.97
CA GLU A 145 -69.22 -63.07 -24.97
C GLU A 145 -69.85 -63.20 -26.36
N LYS A 146 -69.12 -62.85 -27.44
CA LYS A 146 -69.54 -63.07 -28.83
C LYS A 146 -69.62 -64.54 -29.22
N LEU A 147 -68.72 -65.39 -28.71
CA LEU A 147 -68.72 -66.84 -28.96
C LEU A 147 -69.93 -67.56 -28.37
N VAL A 148 -70.62 -66.98 -27.37
CA VAL A 148 -71.82 -67.56 -26.76
C VAL A 148 -73.10 -67.30 -27.58
N HIS A 149 -73.08 -66.37 -28.55
CA HIS A 149 -74.26 -66.00 -29.36
C HIS A 149 -74.16 -66.36 -30.85
N SER A 150 -73.23 -67.23 -31.26
CA SER A 150 -73.21 -67.74 -32.64
C SER A 150 -74.01 -69.04 -32.75
N PRO A 151 -75.07 -69.12 -33.57
CA PRO A 151 -75.64 -70.39 -33.97
C PRO A 151 -74.64 -71.15 -34.84
N VAL A 152 -74.56 -72.46 -34.60
CA VAL A 152 -73.70 -73.40 -35.30
C VAL A 152 -74.23 -73.59 -36.73
N SER A 153 -73.40 -73.32 -37.75
CA SER A 153 -73.58 -73.87 -39.09
C SER A 153 -72.25 -74.30 -39.69
N GLU A 154 -72.28 -75.49 -40.29
CA GLU A 154 -71.16 -76.26 -40.80
C GLU A 154 -70.55 -75.72 -42.11
N ALA A 155 -69.27 -76.06 -42.31
CA ALA A 155 -68.54 -76.29 -43.56
C ALA A 155 -68.64 -75.27 -44.71
N SER A 156 -67.49 -74.68 -45.09
CA SER A 156 -67.13 -74.53 -46.52
C SER A 156 -65.64 -74.26 -46.74
N THR A 157 -65.17 -74.75 -47.87
CA THR A 157 -63.81 -74.97 -48.35
C THR A 157 -63.14 -73.75 -49.02
N VAL A 158 -61.80 -73.71 -48.96
CA VAL A 158 -60.79 -73.31 -49.99
C VAL A 158 -61.05 -72.06 -50.86
N VAL A 159 -60.09 -71.11 -50.93
CA VAL A 159 -59.48 -70.59 -52.20
C VAL A 159 -58.23 -69.72 -51.93
N VAL A 160 -57.23 -69.97 -52.78
CA VAL A 160 -55.92 -69.34 -53.05
C VAL A 160 -55.95 -67.82 -53.28
N GLY A 161 -54.92 -67.09 -52.79
CA GLY A 161 -54.76 -65.65 -53.07
C GLY A 161 -53.37 -65.03 -52.82
N LYS A 162 -52.42 -65.29 -53.74
CA LYS A 162 -51.48 -64.34 -54.37
C LYS A 162 -50.82 -63.18 -53.55
N LYS A 163 -49.48 -63.28 -53.46
CA LYS A 163 -48.43 -62.25 -53.61
C LYS A 163 -48.78 -60.77 -53.34
N ARG A 164 -48.00 -60.13 -52.47
CA ARG A 164 -47.36 -58.82 -52.75
C ARG A 164 -46.16 -58.56 -51.83
N LYS A 165 -44.96 -58.54 -52.44
CA LYS A 165 -43.73 -57.97 -51.87
C LYS A 165 -43.95 -56.46 -51.70
N ARG A 166 -43.70 -55.91 -50.51
CA ARG A 166 -43.65 -54.46 -50.27
C ARG A 166 -42.19 -54.10 -49.98
N THR A 167 -41.50 -53.65 -51.02
CA THR A 167 -40.27 -52.89 -50.94
C THR A 167 -40.58 -51.52 -50.35
N VAL A 168 -40.07 -51.23 -49.16
CA VAL A 168 -40.01 -49.85 -48.64
C VAL A 168 -38.67 -49.30 -49.07
N MET A 169 -38.70 -48.36 -50.03
CA MET A 169 -37.59 -47.49 -50.33
C MET A 169 -37.42 -46.52 -49.16
N VAL A 170 -36.24 -46.53 -48.53
CA VAL A 170 -35.77 -45.40 -47.73
C VAL A 170 -34.73 -44.69 -48.59
N ALA A 171 -35.16 -43.57 -49.18
CA ALA A 171 -34.29 -42.61 -49.83
C ALA A 171 -33.54 -41.80 -48.76
N MET A 172 -32.27 -41.50 -49.04
CA MET A 172 -31.38 -40.64 -48.25
C MET A 172 -31.86 -39.17 -48.21
N PRO A 173 -31.29 -38.28 -47.38
CA PRO A 173 -29.98 -37.70 -47.73
C PRO A 173 -29.00 -37.50 -46.55
N SER A 174 -27.74 -37.70 -46.89
CA SER A 174 -26.56 -36.92 -46.51
C SER A 174 -26.83 -35.50 -45.96
N GLY A 175 -26.19 -35.18 -44.84
CA GLY A 175 -26.07 -33.84 -44.30
C GLY A 175 -24.83 -33.74 -43.42
N ASP A 176 -23.68 -33.47 -44.05
CA ASP A 176 -22.50 -32.88 -43.41
C ASP A 176 -22.86 -31.50 -42.87
N PRO A 177 -22.49 -31.14 -41.65
CA PRO A 177 -22.35 -29.75 -41.26
C PRO A 177 -20.90 -29.29 -41.47
N GLU A 178 -20.59 -28.86 -42.70
CA GLU A 178 -19.61 -27.79 -42.89
C GLU A 178 -20.33 -26.46 -42.66
N GLY A 179 -19.77 -25.62 -41.81
CA GLY A 179 -20.25 -24.26 -41.59
C GLY A 179 -19.89 -23.74 -40.20
N ASP A 180 -18.76 -23.06 -40.07
CA ASP A 180 -18.76 -21.61 -39.80
C ASP A 180 -17.32 -21.15 -39.53
N ASP A 181 -16.58 -20.94 -40.64
CA ASP A 181 -15.39 -20.10 -40.66
C ASP A 181 -15.85 -18.64 -40.48
N LEU A 182 -15.61 -18.12 -39.28
CA LEU A 182 -15.86 -16.73 -38.94
C LEU A 182 -14.86 -15.83 -39.66
N ASN A 183 -15.35 -15.18 -40.71
CA ASN A 183 -14.73 -14.05 -41.39
C ASN A 183 -14.81 -12.81 -40.48
N PRO A 184 -13.70 -12.18 -40.05
CA PRO A 184 -13.73 -10.86 -39.44
C PRO A 184 -13.30 -9.83 -40.49
N GLY A 185 -14.27 -9.25 -41.19
CA GLY A 185 -14.08 -8.09 -42.05
C GLY A 185 -15.19 -7.11 -41.75
N ASP A 186 -14.92 -6.17 -40.84
CA ASP A 186 -15.77 -5.00 -40.61
C ASP A 186 -14.86 -3.78 -40.41
N ASP A 187 -14.35 -3.32 -41.54
CA ASP A 187 -13.57 -2.11 -41.68
C ASP A 187 -14.57 -0.94 -41.76
N GLY A 188 -15.17 -0.60 -40.62
CA GLY A 188 -16.10 0.51 -40.49
C GLY A 188 -15.37 1.85 -40.44
N ASP A 189 -14.91 2.32 -41.59
CA ASP A 189 -14.31 3.65 -41.80
C ASP A 189 -15.28 4.56 -42.56
N TYR A 190 -16.31 5.10 -41.88
CA TYR A 190 -17.13 6.20 -42.38
C TYR A 190 -17.79 7.01 -41.26
N ASN A 191 -17.58 8.33 -41.33
CA ASN A 191 -18.39 9.48 -40.90
C ASN A 191 -17.44 10.52 -40.28
N ASP A 192 -16.90 11.49 -41.00
CA ASP A 192 -17.55 12.49 -41.86
C ASP A 192 -18.98 12.83 -41.45
N SER A 193 -19.07 13.76 -40.50
CA SER A 193 -20.27 14.55 -40.24
C SER A 193 -19.79 15.88 -39.67
N ASP A 194 -19.52 16.79 -40.59
CA ASP A 194 -19.79 18.21 -40.39
C ASP A 194 -21.15 18.35 -39.69
N ASN A 195 -21.13 18.79 -38.44
CA ASN A 195 -22.33 19.27 -37.78
C ASN A 195 -21.95 20.52 -36.97
N GLU A 196 -22.07 21.65 -37.66
CA GLU A 196 -22.19 22.98 -37.07
C GLU A 196 -23.56 23.08 -36.38
N ASP A 197 -23.65 22.59 -35.15
CA ASP A 197 -24.77 22.89 -34.26
C ASP A 197 -24.23 23.63 -33.02
N ASP A 198 -24.38 24.96 -33.06
CA ASP A 198 -24.19 25.89 -31.94
C ASP A 198 -25.18 25.56 -30.82
N ASP A 199 -24.80 24.61 -29.96
CA ASP A 199 -25.54 24.24 -28.76
C ASP A 199 -25.24 25.25 -27.62
N PRO A 200 -26.22 26.07 -27.16
CA PRO A 200 -26.04 27.04 -26.08
C PRO A 200 -25.83 26.38 -24.70
N HIS A 201 -25.74 25.05 -24.63
CA HIS A 201 -25.37 24.28 -23.44
C HIS A 201 -23.96 23.67 -23.50
N SER A 202 -23.11 24.12 -24.42
CA SER A 202 -21.68 23.85 -24.37
C SER A 202 -21.12 24.15 -22.96
N PRO A 203 -20.53 23.15 -22.25
CA PRO A 203 -19.97 23.38 -20.93
C PRO A 203 -18.87 24.42 -21.06
N SER A 204 -19.06 25.57 -20.41
CA SER A 204 -18.11 26.68 -20.37
C SER A 204 -16.67 26.17 -20.34
N PRO A 205 -15.73 26.77 -21.11
CA PRO A 205 -14.37 26.26 -21.26
C PRO A 205 -13.77 25.93 -19.88
N LYS A 206 -13.48 24.64 -19.69
CA LYS A 206 -13.03 24.04 -18.41
C LYS A 206 -11.92 24.91 -17.82
N GLN A 207 -12.22 25.62 -16.75
CA GLN A 207 -11.30 26.57 -16.13
C GLN A 207 -10.13 25.82 -15.50
N LEU A 208 -9.04 25.66 -16.26
CA LEU A 208 -7.76 25.16 -15.77
C LEU A 208 -7.32 25.95 -14.52
N ARG A 209 -7.38 25.32 -13.34
CA ARG A 209 -6.96 25.94 -12.06
C ARG A 209 -5.56 25.48 -11.68
N CYS A 210 -4.69 26.43 -11.35
CA CYS A 210 -3.35 26.12 -10.83
C CYS A 210 -3.45 25.47 -9.45
N SER A 211 -2.77 24.35 -9.22
CA SER A 211 -2.77 23.59 -7.94
C SER A 211 -2.51 24.46 -6.70
N ARG A 212 -1.61 25.45 -6.81
CA ARG A 212 -1.32 26.44 -5.75
C ARG A 212 -2.39 27.53 -5.60
N CYS A 213 -3.00 27.96 -6.71
CA CYS A 213 -4.05 28.97 -6.71
C CYS A 213 -5.42 28.38 -6.23
N ILE A 214 -5.61 27.04 -6.27
CA ILE A 214 -6.79 26.31 -5.75
C ILE A 214 -6.98 26.53 -4.24
N LEU A 215 -5.90 26.46 -3.44
CA LEU A 215 -5.99 26.57 -1.98
C LEU A 215 -6.41 27.97 -1.50
N LYS A 216 -6.26 29.00 -2.34
CA LYS A 216 -6.52 30.41 -1.98
C LYS A 216 -7.71 31.03 -2.74
N ALA A 217 -8.47 30.23 -3.50
CA ALA A 217 -9.60 30.70 -4.32
C ALA A 217 -9.28 31.87 -5.28
N LEU A 218 -8.02 31.99 -5.72
CA LEU A 218 -7.58 33.08 -6.60
C LEU A 218 -7.89 32.75 -8.07
N LYS A 219 -8.61 33.65 -8.74
CA LYS A 219 -8.95 33.52 -10.17
C LYS A 219 -7.66 33.55 -11.02
N CYS A 220 -7.34 32.44 -11.68
CA CYS A 220 -6.26 32.36 -12.66
C CYS A 220 -6.77 32.90 -14.00
N LYS A 221 -6.21 34.02 -14.50
CA LYS A 221 -6.39 34.44 -15.89
C LYS A 221 -5.17 33.97 -16.68
N MET A 222 -5.40 33.24 -17.76
CA MET A 222 -4.38 32.91 -18.76
C MET A 222 -3.84 34.22 -19.35
N VAL A 223 -2.52 34.36 -19.47
CA VAL A 223 -1.89 35.51 -20.13
C VAL A 223 -1.06 34.95 -21.28
N GLY A 224 -1.65 34.92 -22.48
CA GLY A 224 -0.97 34.54 -23.72
C GLY A 224 -0.99 33.04 -24.05
N ALA A 225 -0.88 32.75 -25.35
CA ALA A 225 -0.79 31.41 -25.91
C ALA A 225 0.61 30.84 -25.62
N GLY A 226 0.69 29.87 -24.70
CA GLY A 226 1.89 29.02 -24.58
C GLY A 226 2.50 28.86 -23.19
N SER A 227 2.16 29.69 -22.19
CA SER A 227 2.59 29.43 -20.80
C SER A 227 1.60 29.97 -19.77
N ALA A 228 0.74 29.08 -19.28
CA ALA A 228 -0.27 29.39 -18.29
C ALA A 228 0.33 29.64 -16.90
N SER A 229 0.78 30.86 -16.61
CA SER A 229 1.22 31.25 -15.26
C SER A 229 0.19 32.17 -14.59
N CYS A 230 -0.39 31.76 -13.44
CA CYS A 230 -1.23 32.67 -12.64
C CYS A 230 -0.36 33.83 -12.09
N LYS A 231 -0.92 35.05 -11.94
CA LYS A 231 -0.19 36.22 -11.40
C LYS A 231 0.57 35.91 -10.10
N GLY A 232 0.01 35.06 -9.24
CA GLY A 232 0.66 34.59 -8.01
C GLY A 232 1.91 33.74 -8.27
N CYS A 233 1.85 32.79 -9.20
CA CYS A 233 3.00 31.96 -9.59
C CYS A 233 4.07 32.78 -10.32
N ARG A 234 3.67 33.77 -11.13
CA ARG A 234 4.59 34.70 -11.80
C ARG A 234 5.36 35.57 -10.80
N LYS A 235 4.67 36.15 -9.81
CA LYS A 235 5.31 36.92 -8.72
C LYS A 235 6.29 36.06 -7.91
N ALA A 236 5.95 34.81 -7.68
CA ALA A 236 6.78 33.86 -6.93
C ALA A 236 7.87 33.19 -7.79
N LYS A 237 8.00 33.52 -9.09
CA LYS A 237 8.92 32.88 -10.05
C LYS A 237 8.84 31.34 -10.06
N VAL A 238 7.64 30.78 -9.89
CA VAL A 238 7.42 29.32 -9.91
C VAL A 238 6.56 28.90 -11.09
N ARG A 239 6.89 27.76 -11.68
CA ARG A 239 6.14 27.18 -12.80
C ARG A 239 4.76 26.71 -12.28
N CYS A 240 3.69 27.12 -12.95
CA CYS A 240 2.34 26.68 -12.60
C CYS A 240 2.11 25.28 -13.19
N SER A 241 1.98 24.29 -12.31
CA SER A 241 1.50 22.96 -12.69
C SER A 241 -0.01 23.02 -12.84
N LEU A 242 -0.45 23.19 -14.09
CA LEU A 242 -1.83 22.95 -14.48
C LEU A 242 -2.10 21.45 -14.36
N VAL A 243 -2.96 21.08 -13.41
CA VAL A 243 -3.47 19.71 -13.33
C VAL A 243 -4.79 19.70 -14.13
N PRO A 244 -4.94 18.86 -15.16
CA PRO A 244 -6.23 18.67 -15.82
C PRO A 244 -7.27 18.21 -14.79
N ASP A 245 -8.47 18.80 -14.82
CA ASP A 245 -9.56 18.52 -13.85
C ASP A 245 -10.12 17.07 -13.89
N ASN A 246 -9.41 16.12 -14.52
CA ASN A 246 -9.81 14.71 -14.61
C ASN A 246 -9.49 13.86 -13.36
N TYR A 247 -9.06 14.46 -12.24
CA TYR A 247 -9.08 13.74 -10.96
C TYR A 247 -10.47 13.83 -10.35
N PRO A 248 -11.18 12.71 -10.11
CA PRO A 248 -12.50 12.75 -9.49
C PRO A 248 -12.37 13.32 -8.08
N ARG A 249 -12.69 14.60 -7.94
CA ARG A 249 -12.98 15.20 -6.65
C ARG A 249 -14.23 14.49 -6.13
N ARG A 250 -14.06 13.75 -5.05
CA ARG A 250 -15.11 13.28 -4.12
C ARG A 250 -16.06 14.46 -3.87
N SER A 251 -17.14 14.52 -4.65
CA SER A 251 -18.01 15.67 -4.74
C SER A 251 -18.98 15.64 -3.58
N LYS A 252 -19.33 16.84 -3.11
CA LYS A 252 -20.36 17.08 -2.13
C LYS A 252 -21.69 16.55 -2.67
N ARG A 253 -22.34 15.68 -1.89
CA ARG A 253 -23.79 15.44 -1.81
C ARG A 253 -24.62 16.28 -2.79
N THR A 254 -24.95 15.69 -3.93
CA THR A 254 -26.22 15.99 -4.60
C THR A 254 -27.29 15.11 -3.96
N LYS A 255 -28.40 15.74 -3.58
CA LYS A 255 -29.64 15.09 -3.17
C LYS A 255 -30.08 14.16 -4.31
N VAL A 256 -29.91 12.86 -4.12
CA VAL A 256 -30.71 11.85 -4.80
C VAL A 256 -31.58 11.26 -3.70
N GLU A 257 -32.88 11.50 -3.82
CA GLU A 257 -33.90 10.91 -2.97
C GLU A 257 -33.86 9.39 -3.16
N SER A 258 -33.32 8.71 -2.15
CA SER A 258 -33.39 7.26 -1.97
C SER A 258 -34.14 7.02 -0.65
N PRO A 259 -35.04 6.03 -0.58
CA PRO A 259 -36.03 5.94 0.47
C PRO A 259 -35.38 5.76 1.84
N VAL A 260 -35.87 6.57 2.77
CA VAL A 260 -35.36 6.75 4.13
C VAL A 260 -35.64 5.49 4.94
N ALA A 261 -34.65 4.61 5.05
CA ALA A 261 -34.56 3.67 6.16
C ALA A 261 -33.89 4.39 7.35
N SER A 262 -34.72 4.80 8.30
CA SER A 262 -34.35 5.50 9.55
C SER A 262 -33.40 4.68 10.43
N THR A 263 -32.10 4.75 10.17
CA THR A 263 -31.03 4.18 11.05
C THR A 263 -29.89 5.16 11.34
N SER A 264 -30.00 6.44 10.94
CA SER A 264 -28.86 7.36 10.86
C SER A 264 -28.41 7.99 12.18
N SER A 265 -29.14 7.84 13.29
CA SER A 265 -28.70 8.35 14.61
C SER A 265 -27.84 7.36 15.40
N GLN A 266 -28.06 6.04 15.26
CA GLN A 266 -27.27 5.03 15.97
C GLN A 266 -25.78 5.04 15.53
N THR A 267 -25.52 5.28 14.24
CA THR A 267 -24.14 5.24 13.70
C THR A 267 -23.20 6.33 14.24
N ILE A 268 -23.71 7.52 14.62
CA ILE A 268 -22.85 8.62 15.10
C ILE A 268 -22.43 8.38 16.54
N ASP A 269 -23.36 7.92 17.38
CA ASP A 269 -23.05 7.62 18.77
C ASP A 269 -22.17 6.37 18.88
N ASP A 270 -22.34 5.39 17.98
CA ASP A 270 -21.42 4.24 17.83
C ASP A 270 -20.02 4.67 17.38
N LEU A 271 -19.90 5.65 16.48
CA LEU A 271 -18.61 6.20 16.11
C LEU A 271 -17.96 6.95 17.28
N ARG A 272 -18.74 7.67 18.08
CA ARG A 272 -18.23 8.37 19.27
C ARG A 272 -17.78 7.40 20.35
N THR A 273 -18.49 6.30 20.58
CA THR A 273 -18.06 5.25 21.53
C THR A 273 -16.79 4.58 21.03
N ASN A 274 -16.70 4.24 19.75
CA ASN A 274 -15.48 3.69 19.15
C ASN A 274 -14.28 4.63 19.27
N VAL A 275 -14.45 5.93 19.05
CA VAL A 275 -13.37 6.91 19.24
C VAL A 275 -12.94 7.00 20.71
N ARG A 276 -13.88 6.95 21.67
CA ARG A 276 -13.52 6.91 23.10
C ARG A 276 -12.77 5.63 23.46
N ASP A 277 -13.20 4.48 22.95
CA ASP A 277 -12.54 3.20 23.18
C ASP A 277 -11.10 3.20 22.63
N LEU A 278 -10.93 3.69 21.39
CA LEU A 278 -9.60 3.85 20.78
C LEU A 278 -8.70 4.78 21.59
N ASN A 279 -9.19 5.91 22.07
CA ASN A 279 -8.41 6.82 22.92
C ASN A 279 -8.01 6.15 24.24
N THR A 280 -8.88 5.31 24.82
CA THR A 280 -8.57 4.56 26.05
C THR A 280 -7.48 3.52 25.80
N ARG A 281 -7.53 2.83 24.66
CA ARG A 281 -6.48 1.88 24.24
C ARG A 281 -5.14 2.57 23.98
N ILE A 282 -5.15 3.75 23.35
CA ILE A 282 -3.95 4.57 23.14
C ILE A 282 -3.33 4.97 24.49
N ALA A 283 -4.14 5.45 25.44
CA ALA A 283 -3.65 5.82 26.77
C ALA A 283 -2.99 4.63 27.51
N LEU A 284 -3.58 3.43 27.42
CA LEU A 284 -3.00 2.22 28.02
C LEU A 284 -1.67 1.83 27.35
N GLN A 285 -1.57 1.97 26.02
CA GLN A 285 -0.32 1.72 25.31
C GLN A 285 0.76 2.74 25.67
N GLU A 286 0.41 4.02 25.84
CA GLU A 286 1.34 5.05 26.29
C GLU A 286 1.85 4.77 27.71
N GLU A 287 0.99 4.32 28.63
CA GLU A 287 1.39 3.95 29.98
C GLU A 287 2.34 2.74 29.98
N MET A 288 2.04 1.71 29.19
CA MET A 288 2.91 0.55 29.02
C MET A 288 4.29 0.95 28.46
N LEU A 289 4.33 1.85 27.47
CA LEU A 289 5.59 2.35 26.91
C LEU A 289 6.39 3.15 27.94
N ARG A 290 5.73 3.99 28.75
CA ARG A 290 6.39 4.71 29.86
C ARG A 290 7.00 3.75 30.87
N TYR A 291 6.28 2.69 31.24
CA TYR A 291 6.79 1.65 32.13
C TYR A 291 8.02 0.95 31.55
N LEU A 292 7.98 0.57 30.26
CA LEU A 292 9.12 -0.05 29.59
C LEU A 292 10.34 0.87 29.54
N ILE A 293 10.16 2.15 29.23
CA ILE A 293 11.25 3.14 29.24
C ILE A 293 11.87 3.27 30.63
N LEU A 294 11.06 3.35 31.69
CA LEU A 294 11.57 3.41 33.06
C LEU A 294 12.32 2.14 33.44
N ARG A 295 11.83 0.97 33.01
CA ARG A 295 12.49 -0.31 33.26
C ARG A 295 13.82 -0.43 32.52
N VAL A 296 13.89 0.00 31.27
CA VAL A 296 15.15 0.02 30.50
C VAL A 296 16.16 0.93 31.17
N ARG A 297 15.78 2.15 31.55
CA ARG A 297 16.69 3.07 32.28
C ARG A 297 17.17 2.51 33.60
N LYS A 298 16.32 1.76 34.32
CA LYS A 298 16.72 1.11 35.57
C LYS A 298 17.77 0.02 35.31
N LEU A 299 17.59 -0.79 34.27
CA LEU A 299 18.55 -1.81 33.88
C LEU A 299 19.86 -1.22 33.34
N GLU A 300 19.80 -0.11 32.61
CA GLU A 300 20.98 0.62 32.14
C GLU A 300 21.76 1.23 33.31
N GLY A 301 21.07 1.81 34.30
CA GLY A 301 21.73 2.33 35.51
C GLY A 301 22.32 1.22 36.39
N GLU A 302 21.63 0.09 36.55
CA GLU A 302 22.16 -1.09 37.28
C GLU A 302 23.42 -1.66 36.58
N GLN A 303 23.53 -1.57 35.25
CA GLN A 303 24.76 -1.95 34.54
C GLN A 303 25.92 -0.99 34.77
N GLU A 304 25.66 0.33 34.85
CA GLU A 304 26.72 1.31 35.13
C GLU A 304 27.30 1.12 36.55
N ASP A 305 26.46 0.81 37.53
CA ASP A 305 26.89 0.56 38.91
C ASP A 305 27.70 -0.76 39.05
N GLU A 306 27.33 -1.83 38.32
CA GLU A 306 28.06 -3.10 38.32
C GLU A 306 29.45 -2.99 37.64
N GLU A 307 29.55 -2.23 36.54
CA GLU A 307 30.84 -1.99 35.87
C GLU A 307 31.80 -1.12 36.72
N GLU A 308 31.26 -0.19 37.53
CA GLU A 308 32.08 0.65 38.41
C GLU A 308 32.66 -0.17 39.58
N GLU A 309 31.88 -1.06 40.20
CA GLU A 309 32.34 -1.95 41.28
C GLU A 309 33.42 -2.95 40.80
N GLU A 310 33.27 -3.54 39.60
CA GLU A 310 34.28 -4.45 39.05
C GLU A 310 35.62 -3.70 38.79
N SER A 311 35.55 -2.44 38.36
CA SER A 311 36.73 -1.61 38.12
C SER A 311 37.48 -1.20 39.40
N GLU A 312 36.77 -1.03 40.52
CA GLU A 312 37.37 -0.76 41.83
C GLU A 312 38.04 -2.00 42.40
N GLU A 313 37.41 -3.17 42.32
CA GLU A 313 37.99 -4.41 42.83
C GLU A 313 39.31 -4.76 42.11
N ASP A 314 39.37 -4.51 40.81
CA ASP A 314 40.56 -4.72 39.99
C ASP A 314 41.68 -3.70 40.28
N ARG A 315 41.32 -2.47 40.67
CA ARG A 315 42.26 -1.45 41.18
C ARG A 315 42.84 -1.82 42.54
N VAL A 316 42.04 -2.37 43.44
CA VAL A 316 42.50 -2.82 44.77
C VAL A 316 43.47 -4.00 44.64
N LYS A 317 43.20 -4.96 43.76
CA LYS A 317 44.11 -6.09 43.50
C LYS A 317 45.47 -5.63 42.96
N ARG A 318 45.50 -4.66 42.03
CA ARG A 318 46.78 -4.15 41.47
C ARG A 318 47.61 -3.32 42.46
N THR A 319 46.99 -2.72 43.46
CA THR A 319 47.70 -1.91 44.46
C THR A 319 48.18 -2.71 45.68
N GLY A 320 47.55 -3.86 45.97
CA GLY A 320 47.95 -4.78 47.04
C GLY A 320 49.29 -5.50 46.80
N ASP A 321 49.61 -5.86 45.56
CA ASP A 321 50.80 -6.68 45.24
C ASP A 321 52.16 -5.94 45.33
N ARG A 322 52.15 -4.60 45.41
CA ARG A 322 53.41 -3.81 45.48
C ARG A 322 54.00 -3.66 46.89
N LYS A 323 53.30 -4.09 47.95
CA LYS A 323 53.76 -3.87 49.34
C LYS A 323 54.53 -5.03 49.98
N GLY A 324 54.73 -6.15 49.27
CA GLY A 324 55.30 -7.38 49.85
C GLY A 324 56.79 -7.67 49.59
N LYS A 325 57.48 -6.93 48.71
CA LYS A 325 58.88 -7.23 48.32
C LYS A 325 59.81 -6.08 48.68
N GLY A 326 60.18 -5.97 49.96
CA GLY A 326 61.13 -4.95 50.39
C GLY A 326 61.48 -4.98 51.86
N ARG A 327 61.89 -6.15 52.39
CA ARG A 327 62.60 -6.20 53.68
C ARG A 327 63.39 -7.51 53.85
N LYS A 328 64.53 -7.60 53.18
CA LYS A 328 65.67 -8.45 53.60
C LYS A 328 66.93 -7.77 53.08
N GLU A 329 67.56 -7.00 53.94
CA GLU A 329 69.00 -6.85 54.11
C GLU A 329 69.28 -6.12 55.42
#